data_AF-A0A2T2RVP3-F1
#
_entry.id   AF-A0A2T2RVP3-F1
#
_cell.length_a   1.000
_cell.length_b   1.000
_cell.length_c   1.000
_cell.angle_alpha   90.00
_cell.angle_beta   90.00
_cell.angle_gamma   90.00
#
_symmetry.space_group_name_H-M   'P 1'
#
loop_
_entity.id
_entity.type
_entity.pdbx_description
1 polymer ?
#
loop_
_entity_poly.entity_id
_entity_poly.type
_entity_poly.pdbx_seq_one_letter_code
_entity_poly.pdbx_strand_id
1 'polypeptide(L)'
;MLATGSAYIEEIDINRLLKIATSSDLLLRLKHRPGRFIVQGDELAMVWYKEGVNDKLTRQINNQFILSKQRDAQQDIEFQINQLVEIAICAISPPSNPFTVIRCMDQLSVGLCHLAEREIPSSNYYDDNHKLRLIVNQVTFAGVTDNAFDVIRKYGRLHASVDHSLARDNC
;
A
#
# COMPACT_ATOMS: atom_id res chain seq x y z
N MET A 1 -0.13 -18.54 6.14
CA MET A 1 0.20 -18.79 4.72
C MET A 1 1.41 -17.99 4.35
N LEU A 2 2.38 -18.63 3.69
CA LEU A 2 3.67 -18.00 3.38
C LEU A 2 3.83 -17.82 1.86
N ALA A 3 4.57 -16.77 1.48
CA ALA A 3 4.95 -16.50 0.10
C ALA A 3 5.92 -17.56 -0.42
N THR A 4 5.67 -18.07 -1.62
CA THR A 4 6.52 -19.10 -2.26
C THR A 4 7.61 -18.51 -3.15
N GLY A 5 7.68 -17.19 -3.28
CA GLY A 5 8.68 -16.48 -4.08
C GLY A 5 8.68 -14.99 -3.74
N SER A 6 9.65 -14.26 -4.30
CA SER A 6 9.81 -12.81 -4.11
C SER A 6 9.30 -12.05 -5.34
N ALA A 7 8.34 -11.16 -5.16
CA ALA A 7 7.63 -10.48 -6.24
C ALA A 7 6.81 -9.30 -5.70
N TYR A 8 6.24 -8.49 -6.60
CA TYR A 8 5.16 -7.57 -6.24
C TYR A 8 3.82 -8.32 -6.25
N ILE A 9 2.95 -8.01 -5.31
CA ILE A 9 1.54 -8.42 -5.37
C ILE A 9 0.86 -7.48 -6.37
N GLU A 10 0.46 -8.00 -7.52
CA GLU A 10 -0.26 -7.26 -8.55
C GLU A 10 -1.75 -7.17 -8.18
N GLU A 11 -2.35 -8.30 -7.83
CA GLU A 11 -3.76 -8.39 -7.49
C GLU A 11 -3.99 -9.44 -6.40
N ILE A 12 -5.09 -9.30 -5.65
CA ILE A 12 -5.59 -10.32 -4.76
C ILE A 12 -7.07 -10.55 -5.07
N ASP A 13 -7.45 -11.78 -5.45
CA ASP A 13 -8.84 -12.11 -5.73
C ASP A 13 -9.65 -12.27 -4.42
N ILE A 14 -10.16 -11.14 -3.93
CA ILE A 14 -10.95 -11.03 -2.70
C ILE A 14 -12.20 -11.91 -2.75
N ASN A 15 -12.86 -11.98 -3.91
CA ASN A 15 -14.11 -12.72 -4.07
C ASN A 15 -13.87 -14.23 -3.94
N ARG A 16 -12.80 -14.76 -4.56
CA ARG A 16 -12.43 -16.17 -4.42
C ARG A 16 -11.95 -16.49 -3.01
N LEU A 17 -11.19 -15.60 -2.37
CA LEU A 17 -10.79 -15.78 -0.96
C LEU A 17 -12.00 -15.82 -0.02
N LEU A 18 -12.98 -14.95 -0.23
CA LEU A 18 -14.23 -14.96 0.54
C LEU A 18 -15.01 -16.27 0.34
N LYS A 19 -15.09 -16.77 -0.90
CA LYS A 19 -15.71 -18.06 -1.20
C LYS A 19 -15.00 -19.22 -0.52
N ILE A 20 -13.67 -19.28 -0.59
CA ILE A 20 -12.86 -20.29 0.10
C ILE A 20 -13.13 -20.22 1.60
N ALA A 21 -13.05 -19.02 2.19
CA ALA A 21 -13.26 -18.81 3.61
C ALA A 21 -14.65 -19.25 4.09
N THR A 22 -15.67 -18.99 3.28
CA THR A 22 -17.05 -19.39 3.56
C THR A 22 -17.21 -20.91 3.44
N SER A 23 -16.74 -21.52 2.34
CA SER A 23 -16.89 -22.95 2.07
C SER A 23 -16.14 -23.86 3.06
N SER A 24 -15.04 -23.35 3.62
CA SER A 24 -14.18 -24.09 4.56
C SER A 24 -14.39 -23.63 6.01
N ASP A 25 -15.46 -22.89 6.29
CA ASP A 25 -15.78 -22.33 7.61
C ASP A 25 -14.58 -21.70 8.37
N LEU A 26 -13.77 -20.89 7.68
CA LEU A 26 -12.56 -20.29 8.25
C LEU A 26 -12.62 -18.76 8.24
N LEU A 27 -11.71 -18.13 8.99
CA LEU A 27 -11.45 -16.70 8.97
C LEU A 27 -10.05 -16.45 8.38
N LEU A 28 -9.98 -15.55 7.40
CA LEU A 28 -8.73 -15.07 6.81
C LEU A 28 -8.45 -13.62 7.22
N ARG A 29 -7.17 -13.32 7.46
CA ARG A 29 -6.68 -11.95 7.53
C ARG A 29 -5.49 -11.78 6.61
N LEU A 30 -5.63 -10.93 5.60
CA LEU A 30 -4.54 -10.58 4.70
C LEU A 30 -3.56 -9.64 5.41
N LYS A 31 -2.27 -9.88 5.20
CA LYS A 31 -1.20 -9.03 5.74
C LYS A 31 -0.80 -7.94 4.75
N HIS A 32 -0.85 -8.27 3.48
CA HIS A 32 -0.44 -7.39 2.39
C HIS A 32 -1.62 -7.00 1.51
N ARG A 33 -1.36 -6.01 0.66
CA ARG A 33 -2.28 -5.45 -0.33
C ARG A 33 -1.57 -5.38 -1.69
N PRO A 34 -2.31 -5.24 -2.80
CA PRO A 34 -1.72 -4.93 -4.11
C PRO A 34 -0.70 -3.79 -4.04
N GLY A 35 0.35 -3.87 -4.87
CA GLY A 35 1.45 -2.93 -4.93
C GLY A 35 2.63 -3.21 -3.97
N ARG A 36 2.45 -4.11 -3.00
CA ARG A 36 3.52 -4.43 -2.03
C ARG A 36 4.49 -5.47 -2.59
N PHE A 37 5.78 -5.22 -2.42
CA PHE A 37 6.82 -6.23 -2.62
C PHE A 37 6.82 -7.19 -1.43
N ILE A 38 6.88 -8.49 -1.73
CA ILE A 38 7.00 -9.58 -0.77
C ILE A 38 8.28 -10.37 -1.07
N VAL A 39 8.84 -10.97 -0.04
CA VAL A 39 9.97 -11.89 -0.11
C VAL A 39 9.47 -13.31 0.12
N GLN A 40 10.12 -14.30 -0.49
CA GLN A 40 9.87 -15.70 -0.20
C GLN A 40 9.91 -15.96 1.32
N GLY A 41 8.88 -16.60 1.85
CA GLY A 41 8.70 -16.85 3.28
C GLY A 41 7.89 -15.80 4.03
N ASP A 42 7.56 -14.65 3.42
CA ASP A 42 6.70 -13.64 4.05
C ASP A 42 5.29 -14.17 4.34
N GLU A 43 4.69 -13.72 5.44
CA GLU A 43 3.31 -14.07 5.77
C GLU A 43 2.31 -13.35 4.85
N LEU A 44 1.70 -14.07 3.92
CA LEU A 44 0.64 -13.52 3.06
C LEU A 44 -0.68 -13.31 3.79
N ALA A 45 -1.06 -14.30 4.61
CA ALA A 45 -2.32 -14.30 5.33
C ALA A 45 -2.25 -15.16 6.60
N MET A 46 -2.99 -14.73 7.62
CA MET A 46 -3.30 -15.54 8.80
C MET A 46 -4.62 -16.28 8.57
N VAL A 47 -4.68 -17.53 9.04
CA VAL A 47 -5.84 -18.41 8.88
C VAL A 47 -6.24 -18.94 10.25
N TRP A 48 -7.49 -18.69 10.64
CA TRP A 48 -8.11 -19.33 11.79
C TRP A 48 -9.09 -20.38 11.29
N TYR A 49 -8.76 -21.64 11.50
CA TYR A 49 -9.52 -22.79 11.03
C TYR A 49 -9.46 -23.91 12.06
N LYS A 50 -10.60 -24.53 12.34
CA LYS A 50 -10.73 -25.52 13.43
C LYS A 50 -10.09 -26.87 13.10
N GLU A 51 -10.09 -27.26 11.83
CA GLU A 51 -9.67 -28.60 11.40
C GLU A 51 -8.18 -28.68 11.02
N GLY A 52 -7.46 -27.57 11.16
CA GLY A 52 -6.05 -27.47 10.79
C GLY A 52 -5.83 -27.19 9.30
N VAL A 53 -4.73 -26.51 8.98
CA VAL A 53 -4.42 -26.13 7.60
C VAL A 53 -3.67 -27.27 6.91
N ASN A 54 -4.19 -27.72 5.75
CA ASN A 54 -3.51 -28.70 4.90
C ASN A 54 -2.91 -28.05 3.64
N ASP A 55 -2.05 -28.78 2.93
CA ASP A 55 -1.36 -28.29 1.72
C ASP A 55 -2.33 -27.86 0.61
N LYS A 56 -3.48 -28.53 0.49
CA LYS A 56 -4.49 -28.21 -0.53
C LYS A 56 -5.07 -26.82 -0.28
N LEU A 57 -5.45 -26.53 0.96
CA LEU A 57 -5.99 -25.23 1.37
C LEU A 57 -4.94 -24.13 1.23
N THR A 58 -3.69 -24.42 1.62
CA THR A 58 -2.55 -23.51 1.42
C THR A 58 -2.39 -23.10 -0.04
N ARG A 59 -2.38 -24.08 -0.96
CA ARG A 59 -2.28 -23.80 -2.40
C ARG A 59 -3.49 -23.03 -2.92
N GLN A 60 -4.70 -23.37 -2.49
CA GLN A 60 -5.91 -22.66 -2.90
C GLN A 60 -5.87 -21.18 -2.51
N ILE A 61 -5.42 -20.86 -1.29
CA ILE A 61 -5.30 -19.48 -0.82
C ILE A 61 -4.14 -18.75 -1.52
N ASN A 62 -2.96 -19.36 -1.61
CA ASN A 62 -1.80 -18.73 -2.25
C ASN A 62 -2.05 -18.43 -3.73
N ASN A 63 -2.81 -19.28 -4.44
CA ASN A 63 -3.16 -19.06 -5.85
C ASN A 63 -4.11 -17.86 -6.08
N GLN A 64 -4.62 -17.24 -5.03
CA GLN A 64 -5.42 -16.01 -5.15
C GLN A 64 -4.57 -14.73 -5.09
N PHE A 65 -3.25 -14.86 -4.90
CA PHE A 65 -2.30 -13.75 -4.99
C PHE A 65 -1.66 -13.79 -6.37
N ILE A 66 -1.94 -12.77 -7.19
CA ILE A 66 -1.32 -12.60 -8.50
C ILE A 66 -0.01 -11.85 -8.27
N LEU A 67 1.10 -12.45 -8.69
CA LEU A 67 2.44 -11.94 -8.45
C LEU A 67 3.11 -11.52 -9.75
N SER A 68 3.76 -10.37 -9.73
CA SER A 68 4.48 -9.81 -10.87
C SER A 68 5.93 -9.48 -10.52
N LYS A 69 6.81 -9.52 -11.53
CA LYS A 69 8.22 -9.11 -11.36
C LYS A 69 8.39 -7.59 -11.34
N GLN A 70 7.42 -6.85 -11.85
CA GLN A 70 7.44 -5.40 -11.97
C GLN A 70 6.15 -4.81 -11.40
N ARG A 71 6.27 -3.70 -10.70
CA ARG A 71 5.13 -2.99 -10.12
C ARG A 71 4.29 -2.37 -11.25
N ASP A 72 3.00 -2.65 -11.29
CA ASP A 72 2.08 -1.99 -12.23
C ASP A 72 1.72 -0.59 -11.70
N ALA A 73 2.19 0.43 -12.40
CA ALA A 73 1.95 1.82 -12.06
C ALA A 73 0.52 2.28 -12.33
N GLN A 74 -0.21 1.65 -13.25
CA GLN A 74 -1.54 2.10 -13.65
C GLN A 74 -2.60 1.75 -12.62
N GLN A 75 -2.44 0.61 -11.94
CA GLN A 75 -3.40 0.12 -10.95
C GLN A 75 -3.05 0.51 -9.51
N ASP A 76 -1.82 0.96 -9.27
CA ASP A 76 -1.33 1.31 -7.94
C ASP A 76 -1.30 2.82 -7.71
N ILE A 77 -2.39 3.35 -7.16
CA ILE A 77 -2.52 4.77 -6.79
C ILE A 77 -1.42 5.19 -5.80
N GLU A 78 -1.04 4.32 -4.86
CA GLU A 78 0.04 4.63 -3.93
C GLU A 78 1.38 4.75 -4.65
N PHE A 79 1.63 3.95 -5.69
CA PHE A 79 2.84 4.09 -6.49
C PHE A 79 2.92 5.44 -7.20
N GLN A 80 1.83 5.89 -7.82
CA GLN A 80 1.78 7.19 -8.51
C GLN A 80 2.02 8.34 -7.52
N ILE A 81 1.44 8.26 -6.32
CA ILE A 81 1.67 9.22 -5.25
C ILE A 81 3.13 9.20 -4.78
N ASN A 82 3.69 8.01 -4.55
CA ASN A 82 5.08 7.87 -4.15
C ASN A 82 6.07 8.44 -5.19
N GLN A 83 5.78 8.29 -6.47
CA GLN A 83 6.58 8.90 -7.55
C GLN A 83 6.57 10.42 -7.48
N LEU A 84 5.39 11.04 -7.29
CA LEU A 84 5.29 12.50 -7.14
C LEU A 84 6.01 12.99 -5.86
N VAL A 85 5.93 12.24 -4.77
CA VAL A 85 6.65 12.51 -3.52
C VAL A 85 8.16 12.46 -3.74
N GLU A 86 8.66 11.43 -4.44
CA GLU A 86 10.08 11.27 -4.75
C GLU A 86 10.60 12.42 -5.62
N ILE A 87 9.85 12.81 -6.66
CA ILE A 87 10.20 13.96 -7.50
C ILE A 87 10.23 15.25 -6.66
N ALA A 88 9.26 15.45 -5.76
CA ALA A 88 9.24 16.62 -4.87
C ALA A 88 10.46 16.64 -3.94
N ILE A 89 10.84 15.50 -3.34
CA ILE A 89 12.02 15.39 -2.48
C ILE A 89 13.31 15.69 -3.27
N CYS A 90 13.44 15.12 -4.47
CA CYS A 90 14.57 15.40 -5.35
C CYS A 90 14.64 16.89 -5.71
N ALA A 91 13.51 17.54 -5.97
CA ALA A 91 13.45 18.97 -6.27
C ALA A 91 13.73 19.88 -5.07
N ILE A 92 13.57 19.40 -3.84
CA ILE A 92 13.99 20.13 -2.62
C ILE A 92 15.52 20.14 -2.50
N SER A 93 16.19 19.12 -3.03
CA SER A 93 17.65 18.97 -2.93
C SER A 93 18.39 20.00 -3.80
N PRO A 94 19.60 20.45 -3.42
CA PRO A 94 20.35 21.45 -4.18
C PRO A 94 20.77 21.02 -5.60
N PRO A 95 20.69 21.92 -6.60
CA PRO A 95 20.05 23.23 -6.53
C PRO A 95 18.53 23.07 -6.46
N SER A 96 17.92 23.65 -5.42
CA SER A 96 16.49 23.51 -5.15
C SER A 96 15.66 24.12 -6.30
N ASN A 97 14.60 23.42 -6.71
CA ASN A 97 13.65 23.86 -7.72
C ASN A 97 12.23 23.95 -7.12
N PRO A 98 11.88 25.10 -6.50
CA PRO A 98 10.60 25.25 -5.82
C PRO A 98 9.39 25.14 -6.77
N PHE A 99 9.54 25.47 -8.05
CA PHE A 99 8.46 25.33 -9.03
C PHE A 99 8.10 23.87 -9.27
N THR A 100 9.08 22.96 -9.28
CA THR A 100 8.83 21.52 -9.39
C THR A 100 8.14 21.00 -8.13
N VAL A 101 8.56 21.45 -6.95
CA VAL A 101 7.93 21.07 -5.67
C VAL A 101 6.44 21.47 -5.66
N ILE A 102 6.13 22.72 -6.03
CA ILE A 102 4.76 23.22 -6.12
C ILE A 102 3.93 22.39 -7.11
N ARG A 103 4.48 22.12 -8.31
CA ARG A 103 3.79 21.29 -9.31
C ARG A 103 3.48 19.88 -8.80
N CYS A 104 4.42 19.25 -8.08
CA CYS A 104 4.16 17.94 -7.47
C CYS A 104 3.06 18.03 -6.40
N MET A 105 3.05 19.07 -5.57
CA MET A 105 2.00 19.28 -4.57
C MET A 105 0.62 19.53 -5.19
N ASP A 106 0.54 20.28 -6.28
CA ASP A 106 -0.71 20.51 -7.01
C ASP A 106 -1.27 19.19 -7.56
N GLN A 107 -0.41 18.36 -8.19
CA GLN A 107 -0.82 17.06 -8.73
C GLN A 107 -1.23 16.07 -7.64
N LEU A 108 -0.51 16.05 -6.51
CA LEU A 108 -0.91 15.26 -5.33
C LEU A 108 -2.28 15.70 -4.81
N SER A 109 -2.55 17.02 -4.78
CA SER A 109 -3.84 17.56 -4.33
C SER A 109 -4.98 17.13 -5.25
N VAL A 110 -4.79 17.19 -6.58
CA VAL A 110 -5.77 16.70 -7.56
C VAL A 110 -6.05 15.21 -7.36
N GLY A 111 -5.01 14.38 -7.22
CA GLY A 111 -5.16 12.95 -6.98
C GLY A 111 -5.91 12.62 -5.69
N LEU A 112 -5.66 13.37 -4.61
CA LEU A 112 -6.35 13.21 -3.33
C LEU A 112 -7.82 13.65 -3.40
N CYS A 113 -8.16 14.72 -4.11
CA CYS A 113 -9.55 15.11 -4.34
C CYS A 113 -10.32 13.97 -5.03
N HIS A 114 -9.75 13.38 -6.09
CA HIS A 114 -10.35 12.23 -6.76
C HIS A 114 -10.47 10.99 -5.86
N LEU A 115 -9.51 10.77 -4.94
CA LEU A 115 -9.59 9.68 -3.99
C LEU A 115 -10.68 9.91 -2.93
N ALA A 116 -10.86 11.16 -2.49
CA ALA A 116 -11.87 11.53 -1.49
C ALA A 116 -13.32 11.34 -2.01
N GLU A 117 -13.52 11.46 -3.32
CA GLU A 117 -14.82 11.22 -3.97
C GLU A 117 -15.15 9.74 -4.15
N ARG A 118 -14.20 8.83 -3.91
CA ARG A 118 -14.40 7.39 -4.09
C ARG A 118 -14.83 6.73 -2.79
N GLU A 119 -15.74 5.76 -2.90
CA GLU A 119 -15.99 4.83 -1.80
C GLU A 119 -14.76 3.93 -1.58
N ILE A 120 -14.19 4.00 -0.38
CA ILE A 120 -13.15 3.06 0.04
C ILE A 120 -13.86 1.72 0.30
N PRO A 121 -13.46 0.61 -0.35
CA PRO A 121 -14.09 -0.68 -0.14
C PRO A 121 -14.04 -1.09 1.34
N SER A 122 -14.93 -1.98 1.80
CA SER A 122 -14.92 -2.45 3.19
C SER A 122 -13.68 -3.30 3.50
N SER A 123 -13.07 -3.11 4.66
CA SER A 123 -11.93 -3.94 5.11
C SER A 123 -12.36 -5.30 5.66
N ASN A 124 -13.65 -5.46 5.95
CA ASN A 124 -14.25 -6.67 6.52
C ASN A 124 -15.33 -7.22 5.59
N TYR A 125 -15.23 -8.52 5.29
CA TYR A 125 -16.18 -9.23 4.44
C TYR A 125 -16.83 -10.38 5.22
N TYR A 126 -18.14 -10.49 5.05
CA TYR A 126 -19.01 -11.40 5.78
C TYR A 126 -19.66 -12.40 4.82
N ASP A 127 -20.03 -13.58 5.33
CA ASP A 127 -20.90 -14.51 4.60
C ASP A 127 -22.38 -14.14 4.72
N ASP A 128 -23.24 -14.91 4.06
CA ASP A 128 -24.70 -14.72 4.05
C ASP A 128 -25.34 -14.84 5.45
N ASN A 129 -24.63 -15.42 6.42
CA ASN A 129 -25.06 -15.55 7.81
C ASN A 129 -24.48 -14.44 8.71
N HIS A 130 -23.94 -13.37 8.12
CA HIS A 130 -23.26 -12.26 8.81
C HIS A 130 -22.05 -12.67 9.66
N LYS A 131 -21.41 -13.81 9.36
CA LYS A 131 -20.18 -14.22 10.03
C LYS A 131 -18.98 -13.61 9.29
N LEU A 132 -18.05 -13.01 10.03
CA LEU A 132 -16.82 -12.45 9.46
C LEU A 132 -15.94 -13.57 8.87
N ARG A 133 -15.54 -13.40 7.60
CA ARG A 133 -14.77 -14.41 6.85
C ARG A 133 -13.43 -13.93 6.36
N LEU A 134 -13.32 -12.65 6.01
CA LEU A 134 -12.11 -12.10 5.44
C LEU A 134 -11.89 -10.66 5.94
N ILE A 135 -10.70 -10.42 6.45
CA ILE A 135 -10.19 -9.11 6.84
C ILE A 135 -9.08 -8.76 5.85
N VAL A 136 -9.22 -7.65 5.14
CA VAL A 136 -8.22 -7.18 4.17
C VAL A 136 -7.50 -5.96 4.70
N ASN A 137 -6.22 -5.83 4.34
CA ASN A 137 -5.46 -4.61 4.59
C ASN A 137 -5.76 -3.63 3.45
N GLN A 138 -6.36 -2.48 3.78
CA GLN A 138 -6.76 -1.49 2.78
C GLN A 138 -5.99 -0.20 2.90
N VAL A 139 -5.91 0.47 1.76
CA VAL A 139 -5.49 1.86 1.66
C VAL A 139 -6.56 2.74 2.30
N THR A 140 -6.17 3.55 3.27
CA THR A 140 -7.05 4.57 3.86
C THR A 140 -6.71 5.94 3.28
N PHE A 141 -7.72 6.80 3.11
CA PHE A 141 -7.49 8.18 2.67
C PHE A 141 -6.47 8.91 3.54
N ALA A 142 -6.58 8.76 4.87
CA ALA A 142 -5.62 9.33 5.81
C ALA A 142 -4.20 8.81 5.56
N GLY A 143 -4.02 7.49 5.44
CA GLY A 143 -2.70 6.89 5.19
C GLY A 143 -2.07 7.36 3.87
N VAL A 144 -2.87 7.57 2.82
CA VAL A 144 -2.40 8.11 1.55
C VAL A 144 -2.01 9.58 1.67
N THR A 145 -2.84 10.37 2.35
CA THR A 145 -2.62 11.81 2.55
C THR A 145 -1.37 12.07 3.38
N ASP A 146 -1.20 11.31 4.48
CA ASP A 146 -0.03 11.39 5.35
C ASP A 146 1.23 11.03 4.55
N ASN A 147 1.19 9.94 3.79
CA ASN A 147 2.32 9.53 2.95
C ASN A 147 2.68 10.58 1.87
N ALA A 148 1.66 11.22 1.27
CA ALA A 148 1.86 12.25 0.25
C ALA A 148 2.57 13.50 0.79
N PHE A 149 2.19 13.99 1.97
CA PHE A 149 2.65 15.30 2.44
C PHE A 149 3.64 15.28 3.59
N ASP A 150 3.60 14.27 4.47
CA ASP A 150 4.48 14.27 5.64
C ASP A 150 5.94 14.11 5.26
N VAL A 151 6.25 13.32 4.24
CA VAL A 151 7.61 13.12 3.77
C VAL A 151 8.15 14.42 3.16
N ILE A 152 7.40 15.05 2.25
CA ILE A 152 7.76 16.34 1.64
C ILE A 152 7.97 17.41 2.72
N ARG A 153 7.05 17.51 3.70
CA ARG A 153 7.13 18.48 4.80
C ARG A 153 8.37 18.26 5.66
N LYS A 154 8.71 17.01 5.99
CA LYS A 154 9.91 16.66 6.76
C LYS A 154 11.18 17.05 6.03
N TYR A 155 11.28 16.72 4.73
CA TYR A 155 12.45 17.06 3.91
C TYR A 155 12.61 18.57 3.71
N GLY A 156 11.53 19.30 3.44
CA GLY A 156 11.57 20.76 3.31
C GLY A 156 12.07 21.46 4.58
N ARG A 157 11.66 20.99 5.77
CA ARG A 157 12.15 21.53 7.06
C ARG A 157 13.63 21.27 7.29
N LEU A 158 14.11 20.06 6.98
CA LEU A 158 15.52 19.71 7.14
C LEU A 158 16.41 20.59 6.27
N HIS A 159 16.06 20.79 4.99
CA HIS A 159 16.85 21.63 4.09
C HIS A 159 16.80 23.11 4.47
N ALA A 160 15.64 23.66 4.84
CA ALA A 160 15.55 25.04 5.34
C ALA A 160 16.40 25.26 6.61
N SER A 161 16.51 24.24 7.47
CA SER A 161 17.30 24.32 8.70
C SER A 161 18.80 24.17 8.44
N VAL A 162 19.18 23.33 7.46
CA VAL A 162 20.58 23.15 7.03
C VAL A 162 21.09 24.40 6.31
N ASP A 163 20.29 25.03 5.45
CA ASP A 163 20.64 26.30 4.81
C ASP A 163 20.87 27.40 5.85
N HIS A 164 20.05 27.44 6.92
CA HIS A 164 20.25 28.38 8.02
C HIS A 164 21.51 28.06 8.87
N SER A 165 21.90 26.79 9.01
CA SER A 165 23.11 26.38 9.73
C SER A 165 24.37 26.74 8.93
N LEU A 166 24.40 26.46 7.62
CA LEU A 166 25.52 26.79 6.74
C LEU A 166 25.69 28.30 6.53
N ALA A 167 24.62 29.08 6.66
CA ALA A 167 24.68 30.55 6.66
C ALA A 167 25.23 31.14 7.98
N ARG A 168 25.28 30.38 9.08
CA ARG A 168 25.84 30.82 10.38
C ARG A 168 27.31 30.50 10.54
N ASP A 169 27.84 29.50 9.83
CA ASP A 169 29.24 29.08 9.93
C ASP A 169 30.21 29.91 9.06
N ASN A 170 29.71 30.97 8.40
CA ASN A 170 30.49 31.92 7.59
C ASN A 170 30.50 33.36 8.12
N CYS A 171 30.27 33.56 9.43
CA CYS A 171 30.48 34.84 10.12
C CYS A 171 31.57 34.73 11.19
#